data_AF-A0A4Q6GHU2-F1
#
_entry.id   AF-A0A4Q6GHU2-F1
#
_cell.length_a   1.000
_cell.length_b   1.000
_cell.length_c   1.000
_cell.angle_alpha   90.00
_cell.angle_beta   90.00
_cell.angle_gamma   90.00
#
_symmetry.space_group_name_H-M   'P 1'
#
loop_
_entity.id
_entity.type
_entity.pdbx_description
1 polymer ?
#
loop_
_entity_poly.entity_id
_entity_poly.type
_entity_poly.pdbx_seq_one_letter_code
_entity_poly.pdbx_strand_id
1 'polypeptide(L)'
;AGAYFRYLDERRGVGPRHPQEGSYFCLAAERFQLIGLDTAWFEPGRHREPALLQWLEQRLSEGRRRGAMNILLSHGAPYGPDRKRLSPLAEEDLRSLVVEREWVDLWCWAGAQGGALYDRAPGLPFLGASLGHGGFPYPRQDPPKQPLAPVRFFESRPRFPEWTGVRQDQGNHGHATLWLYADGSVVLRYTDWMGDVRCEATLARQGDRGPVTLKQLTAGE
;
A
#
# COMPACT_ATOMS: atom_id res chain seq x y z
N ALA A 1 -18.42 -25.37 -12.62
CA ALA A 1 -17.78 -24.05 -12.80
C ALA A 1 -18.08 -23.53 -14.22
N GLY A 2 -18.37 -22.24 -14.40
CA GLY A 2 -18.75 -21.65 -15.70
C GLY A 2 -17.63 -21.66 -16.75
N ALA A 3 -17.97 -21.34 -18.01
CA ALA A 3 -17.05 -21.36 -19.15
C ALA A 3 -15.74 -20.59 -18.92
N TYR A 4 -15.79 -19.50 -18.15
CA TYR A 4 -14.63 -18.71 -17.74
C TYR A 4 -13.61 -19.50 -16.91
N PHE A 5 -14.06 -20.24 -15.90
CA PHE A 5 -13.16 -21.03 -15.05
C PHE A 5 -12.57 -22.22 -15.78
N ARG A 6 -13.34 -22.84 -16.69
CA ARG A 6 -12.84 -23.92 -17.56
C ARG A 6 -11.73 -23.42 -18.49
N TYR A 7 -11.89 -22.23 -19.08
CA TYR A 7 -10.85 -21.58 -19.89
C TYR A 7 -9.58 -21.26 -19.08
N LEU A 8 -9.72 -20.81 -17.83
CA LEU A 8 -8.57 -20.56 -16.95
C LEU A 8 -7.85 -21.86 -16.56
N ASP A 9 -8.58 -22.94 -16.28
CA ASP A 9 -8.01 -24.25 -15.95
C ASP A 9 -7.30 -24.87 -17.18
N GLU A 10 -7.89 -24.76 -18.37
CA GLU A 10 -7.27 -25.15 -19.63
C GLU A 10 -5.99 -24.35 -19.90
N ARG A 11 -6.00 -23.03 -19.69
CA ARG A 11 -4.78 -22.19 -19.83
C ARG A 11 -3.71 -22.52 -18.80
N ARG A 12 -4.09 -22.86 -17.57
CA ARG A 12 -3.16 -23.25 -16.48
C ARG A 12 -2.48 -24.60 -16.74
N GLY A 13 -3.15 -25.52 -17.43
CA GLY A 13 -2.62 -26.84 -17.76
C GLY A 13 -1.73 -26.90 -19.00
N VAL A 14 -1.76 -25.88 -19.88
CA VAL A 14 -1.16 -25.93 -21.22
C VAL A 14 0.11 -25.09 -21.37
N GLY A 15 0.46 -24.25 -20.39
CA GLY A 15 1.68 -23.43 -20.38
C GLY A 15 2.78 -23.95 -19.44
N PRO A 16 4.07 -23.60 -19.65
CA PRO A 16 5.07 -23.75 -18.60
C PRO A 16 4.56 -23.06 -17.33
N ARG A 17 4.83 -23.65 -16.15
CA ARG A 17 4.48 -23.05 -14.85
C ARG A 17 4.85 -21.57 -14.87
N HIS A 18 3.96 -20.71 -14.37
CA HIS A 18 4.18 -19.28 -14.33
C HIS A 18 5.57 -19.03 -13.69
N PRO A 19 6.53 -18.38 -14.37
CA PRO A 19 7.91 -18.28 -13.90
C PRO A 19 8.07 -17.43 -12.63
N GLN A 20 6.99 -16.79 -12.17
CA GLN A 20 6.96 -16.07 -10.91
C GLN A 20 6.73 -17.08 -9.77
N GLU A 21 7.82 -17.65 -9.29
CA GLU A 21 7.84 -18.59 -8.16
C GLU A 21 7.94 -17.88 -6.78
N GLY A 22 8.20 -16.57 -6.77
CA GLY A 22 8.36 -15.80 -5.53
C GLY A 22 7.04 -15.24 -5.00
N SER A 23 6.68 -15.61 -3.77
CA SER A 23 5.62 -14.99 -2.95
C SER A 23 6.07 -13.66 -2.33
N TYR A 24 7.29 -13.21 -2.64
CA TYR A 24 7.85 -11.93 -2.21
C TYR A 24 9.00 -11.53 -3.15
N PHE A 25 9.33 -10.24 -3.18
CA PHE A 25 10.44 -9.73 -3.98
C PHE A 25 11.04 -8.46 -3.37
N CYS A 26 12.26 -8.11 -3.80
CA CYS A 26 12.89 -6.85 -3.45
C CYS A 26 13.56 -6.24 -4.70
N LEU A 27 13.11 -5.04 -5.08
CA LEU A 27 13.76 -4.21 -6.10
C LEU A 27 14.55 -3.12 -5.38
N ALA A 28 15.87 -3.21 -5.41
CA ALA A 28 16.75 -2.29 -4.72
C ALA A 28 17.45 -1.35 -5.71
N ALA A 29 17.45 -0.07 -5.38
CA ALA A 29 18.25 0.98 -6.00
C ALA A 29 19.08 1.70 -4.91
N GLU A 30 19.87 2.70 -5.31
CA GLU A 30 20.72 3.44 -4.38
C GLU A 30 19.91 4.10 -3.25
N ARG A 31 18.82 4.79 -3.60
CA ARG A 31 18.00 5.58 -2.66
C ARG A 31 16.67 4.93 -2.28
N PHE A 32 16.29 3.84 -2.91
CA PHE A 32 14.98 3.21 -2.73
C PHE A 32 15.09 1.70 -2.64
N GLN A 33 14.17 1.10 -1.90
CA GLN A 33 13.97 -0.32 -1.90
C GLN A 33 12.47 -0.63 -1.86
N LEU A 34 11.97 -1.30 -2.90
CA LEU A 34 10.59 -1.73 -3.00
C LEU A 34 10.52 -3.20 -2.65
N ILE A 35 9.78 -3.54 -1.61
CA ILE A 35 9.69 -4.89 -1.06
C ILE A 35 8.24 -5.34 -1.15
N GLY A 36 7.95 -6.38 -1.94
CA GLY A 36 6.62 -6.97 -2.04
C GLY A 36 6.48 -8.21 -1.19
N LEU A 37 5.37 -8.33 -0.45
CA LEU A 37 4.97 -9.51 0.33
C LEU A 37 3.59 -10.02 -0.09
N ASP A 38 3.46 -11.32 -0.37
CA ASP A 38 2.19 -11.97 -0.69
C ASP A 38 1.41 -12.34 0.57
N THR A 39 0.67 -11.38 1.10
CA THR A 39 -0.21 -11.57 2.27
C THR A 39 -1.61 -12.09 1.88
N ALA A 40 -1.83 -12.53 0.64
CA ALA A 40 -3.16 -12.89 0.14
C ALA A 40 -3.35 -14.40 -0.05
N TRP A 41 -2.27 -15.12 -0.40
CA TRP A 41 -2.39 -16.49 -0.88
C TRP A 41 -2.34 -17.57 0.21
N PHE A 42 -1.32 -17.57 1.08
CA PHE A 42 -1.07 -18.69 2.00
C PHE A 42 -1.82 -18.58 3.33
N GLU A 43 -1.89 -17.38 3.92
CA GLU A 43 -2.70 -17.08 5.10
C GLU A 43 -3.14 -15.61 5.00
N PRO A 44 -4.43 -15.32 4.71
CA PRO A 44 -4.88 -13.97 4.44
C PRO A 44 -4.53 -13.00 5.57
N GLY A 45 -3.72 -11.98 5.25
CA GLY A 45 -3.33 -10.95 6.18
C GLY A 45 -2.35 -11.40 7.28
N ARG A 46 -1.59 -12.49 7.07
CA ARG A 46 -0.54 -12.97 7.97
C ARG A 46 0.74 -13.29 7.20
N HIS A 47 1.88 -13.28 7.89
CA HIS A 47 3.17 -13.74 7.35
C HIS A 47 4.09 -14.24 8.46
N ARG A 48 4.03 -15.54 8.74
CA ARG A 48 4.76 -16.16 9.86
C ARG A 48 5.93 -17.04 9.44
N GLU A 49 6.19 -17.18 8.14
CA GLU A 49 7.24 -18.04 7.64
C GLU A 49 8.62 -17.53 8.09
N PRO A 50 9.38 -18.28 8.92
CA PRO A 50 10.63 -17.78 9.50
C PRO A 50 11.68 -17.38 8.46
N ALA A 51 11.77 -18.11 7.35
CA ALA A 51 12.71 -17.83 6.27
C ALA A 51 12.40 -16.48 5.59
N LEU A 52 11.12 -16.19 5.36
CA LEU A 52 10.68 -14.91 4.80
C LEU A 52 10.93 -13.78 5.79
N LEU A 53 10.61 -13.95 7.08
CA LEU A 53 10.87 -12.93 8.09
C LEU A 53 12.36 -12.61 8.23
N GLN A 54 13.21 -13.63 8.21
CA GLN A 54 14.67 -13.44 8.21
C GLN A 54 15.15 -12.73 6.94
N TRP A 55 14.64 -13.14 5.76
CA TRP A 55 14.95 -12.47 4.50
C TRP A 55 14.53 -10.99 4.52
N LEU A 56 13.31 -10.70 5.01
CA LEU A 56 12.77 -9.36 5.12
C LEU A 56 13.60 -8.49 6.07
N GLU A 57 14.00 -9.03 7.22
CA GLU A 57 14.91 -8.38 8.16
C GLU A 57 16.23 -7.98 7.49
N GLN A 58 16.83 -8.90 6.72
CA GLN A 58 18.07 -8.64 5.98
C GLN A 58 17.88 -7.53 4.94
N ARG A 59 16.82 -7.62 4.10
CA ARG A 59 16.53 -6.61 3.08
C ARG A 59 16.32 -5.23 3.72
N LEU A 60 15.48 -5.14 4.75
CA LEU A 60 15.19 -3.88 5.44
C LEU A 60 16.44 -3.27 6.09
N SER A 61 17.25 -4.09 6.77
CA SER A 61 18.52 -3.68 7.37
C SER A 61 19.53 -3.17 6.34
N GLU A 62 19.65 -3.84 5.19
CA GLU A 62 20.47 -3.39 4.08
C GLU A 62 20.03 -2.02 3.54
N GLY A 63 18.72 -1.82 3.32
CA GLY A 63 18.16 -0.53 2.91
C GLY A 63 18.47 0.59 3.92
N ARG A 64 18.29 0.30 5.22
CA ARG A 64 18.60 1.26 6.30
C ARG A 64 20.09 1.61 6.36
N ARG A 65 20.99 0.64 6.22
CA ARG A 65 22.45 0.90 6.19
C ARG A 65 22.87 1.79 5.02
N ARG A 66 22.18 1.69 3.87
CA ARG A 66 22.40 2.56 2.70
C ARG A 66 21.72 3.94 2.83
N GLY A 67 20.84 4.13 3.80
CA GLY A 67 19.98 5.33 3.88
C GLY A 67 18.82 5.33 2.88
N ALA A 68 18.58 4.21 2.20
CA ALA A 68 17.50 4.07 1.22
C ALA A 68 16.12 4.14 1.89
N MET A 69 15.13 4.66 1.17
CA MET A 69 13.73 4.60 1.57
C MET A 69 13.21 3.18 1.40
N ASN A 70 12.80 2.56 2.50
CA ASN A 70 12.20 1.22 2.48
C ASN A 70 10.68 1.32 2.27
N ILE A 71 10.22 0.87 1.11
CA ILE A 71 8.82 0.89 0.67
C ILE A 71 8.29 -0.54 0.70
N LEU A 72 7.35 -0.81 1.61
CA LEU A 72 6.73 -2.11 1.77
C LEU A 72 5.40 -2.17 0.99
N LEU A 73 5.21 -3.22 0.20
CA LEU A 73 4.02 -3.49 -0.60
C LEU A 73 3.37 -4.79 -0.09
N SER A 74 2.08 -4.75 0.22
CA SER A 74 1.31 -5.93 0.62
C SER A 74 -0.11 -5.91 0.07
N HIS A 75 -0.80 -7.05 0.15
CA HIS A 75 -2.26 -7.04 0.00
C HIS A 75 -2.93 -6.61 1.32
N GLY A 76 -2.59 -7.26 2.43
CA GLY A 76 -3.14 -6.99 3.76
C GLY A 76 -2.77 -5.60 4.24
N ALA A 77 -3.75 -4.88 4.79
CA ALA A 77 -3.53 -3.59 5.42
C ALA A 77 -2.80 -3.75 6.76
N PRO A 78 -2.00 -2.75 7.18
CA PRO A 78 -1.42 -2.75 8.52
C PRO A 78 -2.48 -2.58 9.61
N TYR A 79 -3.67 -2.08 9.27
CA TYR A 79 -4.77 -1.82 10.20
C TYR A 79 -5.77 -2.97 10.24
N GLY A 80 -6.32 -3.25 11.43
CA GLY A 80 -7.38 -4.23 11.61
C GLY A 80 -8.71 -3.80 10.97
N PRO A 81 -9.68 -4.73 10.85
CA PRO A 81 -10.98 -4.45 10.21
C PRO A 81 -11.77 -3.32 10.87
N ASP A 82 -11.70 -3.22 12.20
CA ASP A 82 -12.36 -2.15 12.97
C ASP A 82 -11.59 -0.84 12.97
N ARG A 83 -10.37 -0.84 12.41
CA ARG A 83 -9.43 0.29 12.36
C ARG A 83 -9.15 0.90 13.74
N LYS A 84 -9.38 0.16 14.84
CA LYS A 84 -9.06 0.55 16.22
C LYS A 84 -7.84 -0.19 16.76
N ARG A 85 -7.41 -1.24 16.07
CA ARG A 85 -6.18 -1.98 16.35
C ARG A 85 -5.36 -2.17 15.09
N LEU A 86 -4.08 -2.43 15.28
CA LEU A 86 -3.24 -2.95 14.21
C LEU A 86 -3.77 -4.33 13.77
N SER A 87 -3.49 -4.68 12.53
CA SER A 87 -3.70 -6.03 12.04
C SER A 87 -2.70 -6.98 12.72
N PRO A 88 -3.00 -8.29 12.81
CA PRO A 88 -2.02 -9.25 13.31
C PRO A 88 -0.72 -9.28 12.49
N LEU A 89 -0.77 -8.96 11.19
CA LEU A 89 0.43 -8.76 10.37
C LEU A 89 1.35 -7.69 10.95
N ALA A 90 0.81 -6.53 11.34
CA ALA A 90 1.60 -5.43 11.87
C ALA A 90 1.88 -5.57 13.38
N GLU A 91 0.95 -6.12 14.16
CA GLU A 91 1.03 -6.20 15.62
C GLU A 91 1.83 -7.40 16.12
N GLU A 92 1.85 -8.50 15.37
CA GLU A 92 2.52 -9.74 15.74
C GLU A 92 3.68 -10.05 14.76
N ASP A 93 3.35 -10.26 13.49
CA ASP A 93 4.29 -10.88 12.53
C ASP A 93 5.45 -9.94 12.16
N LEU A 94 5.14 -8.67 11.91
CA LEU A 94 6.11 -7.66 11.46
C LEU A 94 6.45 -6.62 12.54
N ARG A 95 5.96 -6.80 13.77
CA ARG A 95 6.07 -5.80 14.85
C ARG A 95 7.51 -5.36 15.10
N SER A 96 8.42 -6.33 15.22
CA SER A 96 9.84 -6.07 15.51
C SER A 96 10.52 -5.27 14.41
N LEU A 97 10.12 -5.48 13.15
CA LEU A 97 10.71 -4.80 11.99
C LEU A 97 10.07 -3.44 11.74
N VAL A 98 8.75 -3.35 11.83
CA VAL A 98 7.98 -2.15 11.45
C VAL A 98 7.82 -1.19 12.61
N VAL A 99 7.42 -1.66 13.79
CA VAL A 99 7.07 -0.81 14.93
C VAL A 99 8.28 -0.55 15.82
N GLU A 100 9.01 -1.61 16.20
CA GLU A 100 10.10 -1.48 17.19
C GLU A 100 11.39 -0.94 16.58
N ARG A 101 11.74 -1.40 15.37
CA ARG A 101 12.94 -0.93 14.65
C ARG A 101 12.65 0.24 13.71
N GLU A 102 11.38 0.55 13.46
CA GLU A 102 10.94 1.58 12.50
C GLU A 102 11.53 1.39 11.10
N TRP A 103 11.71 0.16 10.62
CA TRP A 103 12.50 -0.07 9.40
C TRP A 103 11.76 0.14 8.07
N VAL A 104 10.45 0.36 8.11
CA VAL A 104 9.63 0.70 6.94
C VAL A 104 9.35 2.20 6.94
N ASP A 105 9.59 2.87 5.81
CA ASP A 105 9.35 4.31 5.67
C ASP A 105 7.95 4.59 5.09
N LEU A 106 7.53 3.80 4.09
CA LEU A 106 6.23 3.86 3.43
C LEU A 106 5.66 2.45 3.32
N TRP A 107 4.42 2.25 3.75
CA TRP A 107 3.69 0.99 3.57
C TRP A 107 2.49 1.22 2.65
N CYS A 108 2.53 0.60 1.47
CA CYS A 108 1.42 0.58 0.51
C CYS A 108 0.68 -0.76 0.57
N TRP A 109 -0.66 -0.73 0.58
CA TRP A 109 -1.47 -1.96 0.55
C TRP A 109 -2.71 -1.84 -0.35
N ALA A 110 -3.24 -2.97 -0.82
CA ALA A 110 -4.36 -3.00 -1.78
C ALA A 110 -5.64 -3.72 -1.29
N GLY A 111 -5.59 -4.46 -0.18
CA GLY A 111 -6.72 -5.24 0.34
C GLY A 111 -7.80 -4.44 1.06
N ALA A 112 -7.62 -3.13 1.22
CA ALA A 112 -8.61 -2.24 1.81
C ALA A 112 -9.45 -1.55 0.74
N GLN A 113 -10.72 -1.28 1.04
CA GLN A 113 -11.59 -0.49 0.17
C GLN A 113 -11.25 1.00 0.32
N GLY A 114 -10.88 1.65 -0.79
CA GLY A 114 -10.62 3.10 -0.86
C GLY A 114 -9.16 3.50 -1.04
N GLY A 115 -8.97 4.68 -1.62
CA GLY A 115 -7.68 5.35 -1.78
C GLY A 115 -7.44 6.29 -0.61
N ALA A 116 -6.34 6.14 0.13
CA ALA A 116 -6.08 6.98 1.30
C ALA A 116 -4.60 7.09 1.65
N LEU A 117 -4.21 8.27 2.12
CA LEU A 117 -2.87 8.56 2.65
C LEU A 117 -2.96 8.84 4.14
N TYR A 118 -2.10 8.17 4.91
CA TYR A 118 -2.01 8.27 6.36
C TYR A 118 -0.63 8.80 6.74
N ASP A 119 -0.61 9.69 7.72
CA ASP A 119 0.63 10.18 8.34
C ASP A 119 1.17 9.17 9.36
N ARG A 120 2.38 9.43 9.86
CA ARG A 120 2.95 8.72 11.01
C ARG A 120 2.12 9.01 12.27
N ALA A 121 2.17 8.08 13.23
CA ALA A 121 1.58 8.27 14.56
C ALA A 121 2.41 7.54 15.63
N PRO A 122 2.21 7.81 16.93
CA PRO A 122 2.80 7.00 18.00
C PRO A 122 2.46 5.51 17.80
N GLY A 123 3.48 4.65 17.73
CA GLY A 123 3.32 3.22 17.44
C GLY A 123 3.10 2.87 15.96
N LEU A 124 3.09 3.85 15.06
CA LEU A 124 2.96 3.72 13.60
C LEU A 124 4.05 4.56 12.91
N PRO A 125 5.31 4.09 12.89
CA PRO A 125 6.46 4.90 12.48
C PRO A 125 6.69 4.91 10.96
N PHE A 126 5.63 4.81 10.18
CA PHE A 126 5.65 4.80 8.71
C PHE A 126 4.52 5.65 8.15
N LEU A 127 4.67 6.12 6.91
CA LEU A 127 3.56 6.67 6.14
C LEU A 127 2.74 5.53 5.54
N GLY A 128 1.42 5.62 5.61
CA GLY A 128 0.53 4.57 5.08
C GLY A 128 -0.17 4.99 3.79
N ALA A 129 -0.24 4.11 2.79
CA ALA A 129 -0.95 4.36 1.55
C ALA A 129 -1.89 3.19 1.19
N SER A 130 -3.20 3.41 1.31
CA SER A 130 -4.21 2.47 0.81
C SER A 130 -4.42 2.70 -0.68
N LEU A 131 -4.17 1.67 -1.47
CA LEU A 131 -4.22 1.68 -2.94
C LEU A 131 -5.34 0.78 -3.48
N GLY A 132 -6.20 0.22 -2.63
CA GLY A 132 -7.21 -0.77 -3.00
C GLY A 132 -8.49 -0.24 -3.67
N HIS A 133 -8.41 0.92 -4.32
CA HIS A 133 -9.53 1.56 -5.02
C HIS A 133 -9.55 1.27 -6.53
N GLY A 134 -8.88 0.20 -6.98
CA GLY A 134 -8.67 -0.13 -8.40
C GLY A 134 -9.89 -0.59 -9.21
N GLY A 135 -11.12 -0.53 -8.68
CA GLY A 135 -12.34 -0.85 -9.45
C GLY A 135 -13.16 -2.06 -8.99
N PHE A 136 -12.83 -2.67 -7.85
CA PHE A 136 -13.72 -3.70 -7.26
C PHE A 136 -15.05 -3.06 -6.84
N PRO A 137 -16.23 -3.62 -7.16
CA PRO A 137 -17.50 -3.02 -6.75
C PRO A 137 -17.68 -3.02 -5.23
N TYR A 138 -17.78 -1.83 -4.62
CA TYR A 138 -18.11 -1.66 -3.20
C TYR A 138 -18.93 -0.38 -2.99
N PRO A 139 -19.71 -0.26 -1.90
CA PRO A 139 -20.40 0.99 -1.56
C PRO A 139 -19.39 2.11 -1.32
N ARG A 140 -19.70 3.33 -1.77
CA ARG A 140 -18.85 4.51 -1.55
C ARG A 140 -18.41 4.59 -0.09
N GLN A 141 -17.13 4.82 0.13
CA GLN A 141 -16.54 4.87 1.46
C GLN A 141 -16.37 6.33 1.88
N ASP A 142 -16.51 6.57 3.17
CA ASP A 142 -16.13 7.82 3.81
C ASP A 142 -14.82 7.64 4.59
N PRO A 143 -14.12 8.75 4.90
CA PRO A 143 -12.97 8.69 5.79
C PRO A 143 -13.31 8.00 7.12
N PRO A 144 -12.41 7.17 7.67
CA PRO A 144 -12.62 6.55 8.97
C PRO A 144 -12.84 7.61 10.06
N LYS A 145 -13.90 7.45 10.87
CA LYS A 145 -14.24 8.38 11.97
C LYS A 145 -13.22 8.40 13.12
N GLN A 146 -12.56 7.26 13.36
CA GLN A 146 -11.58 7.08 14.43
C GLN A 146 -10.35 6.34 13.88
N PRO A 147 -9.49 7.02 13.12
CA PRO A 147 -8.33 6.37 12.54
C PRO A 147 -7.19 6.23 13.54
N LEU A 148 -6.43 5.13 13.47
CA LEU A 148 -5.21 4.92 14.26
C LEU A 148 -4.06 5.86 13.88
N ALA A 149 -4.05 6.30 12.62
CA ALA A 149 -3.09 7.25 12.09
C ALA A 149 -3.83 8.47 11.49
N PRO A 150 -3.26 9.68 11.55
CA PRO A 150 -3.87 10.85 10.92
C PRO A 150 -4.13 10.61 9.43
N VAL A 151 -5.38 10.73 9.00
CA VAL A 151 -5.75 10.66 7.58
C VAL A 151 -5.40 12.00 6.92
N ARG A 152 -4.45 11.99 6.00
CA ARG A 152 -4.03 13.18 5.24
C ARG A 152 -4.85 13.34 3.97
N PHE A 153 -5.23 12.23 3.36
CA PHE A 153 -6.12 12.20 2.20
C PHE A 153 -6.98 10.93 2.23
N PHE A 154 -8.21 11.06 1.76
CA PHE A 154 -9.11 9.94 1.51
C PHE A 154 -9.97 10.26 0.29
N GLU A 155 -10.03 9.33 -0.66
CA GLU A 155 -10.84 9.45 -1.86
C GLU A 155 -12.31 9.17 -1.52
N SER A 156 -13.07 10.24 -1.26
CA SER A 156 -14.49 10.21 -0.90
C SER A 156 -15.42 10.71 -2.00
N ARG A 157 -14.87 11.18 -3.13
CA ARG A 157 -15.65 11.69 -4.26
C ARG A 157 -16.33 10.55 -5.00
N PRO A 158 -17.57 10.74 -5.46
CA PRO A 158 -18.27 9.71 -6.21
C PRO A 158 -17.51 9.39 -7.49
N ARG A 159 -17.68 8.15 -7.96
CA ARG A 159 -17.11 7.70 -9.22
C ARG A 159 -17.45 8.67 -10.36
N PHE A 160 -18.73 8.99 -10.54
CA PHE A 160 -19.16 9.86 -11.63
C PHE A 160 -19.62 11.22 -11.08
N PRO A 161 -19.39 12.34 -11.79
CA PRO A 161 -20.01 13.62 -11.46
C PRO A 161 -21.53 13.54 -11.45
N GLU A 162 -22.18 14.39 -10.65
CA GLU A 162 -23.64 14.40 -10.50
C GLU A 162 -24.38 14.61 -11.84
N TRP A 163 -23.83 15.44 -12.74
CA TRP A 163 -24.43 15.76 -14.03
C TRP A 163 -24.58 14.54 -14.97
N THR A 164 -23.85 13.45 -14.70
CA THR A 164 -23.96 12.21 -15.48
C THR A 164 -25.26 11.45 -15.23
N GLY A 165 -25.97 11.75 -14.13
CA GLY A 165 -27.16 11.00 -13.70
C GLY A 165 -26.89 9.56 -13.27
N VAL A 166 -25.62 9.14 -13.18
CA VAL A 166 -25.23 7.81 -12.71
C VAL A 166 -25.25 7.78 -11.18
N ARG A 167 -25.53 6.61 -10.61
CA ARG A 167 -25.54 6.39 -9.16
C ARG A 167 -24.25 6.89 -8.48
N GLN A 168 -24.41 7.59 -7.36
CA GLN A 168 -23.33 8.28 -6.62
C GLN A 168 -22.83 7.49 -5.40
N ASP A 169 -23.44 6.35 -5.13
CA ASP A 169 -23.26 5.55 -3.91
C ASP A 169 -22.26 4.39 -4.07
N GLN A 170 -21.58 4.31 -5.21
CA GLN A 170 -20.60 3.25 -5.50
C GLN A 170 -19.16 3.79 -5.44
N GLY A 171 -18.25 2.84 -5.19
CA GLY A 171 -16.87 3.04 -4.78
C GLY A 171 -16.09 4.12 -5.51
N ASN A 172 -15.21 4.76 -4.76
CA ASN A 172 -14.38 5.88 -5.16
C ASN A 172 -13.15 5.38 -5.96
N HIS A 173 -13.40 4.90 -7.18
CA HIS A 173 -12.40 4.17 -7.94
C HIS A 173 -11.33 5.07 -8.55
N GLY A 174 -10.13 4.51 -8.66
CA GLY A 174 -8.97 5.18 -9.21
C GLY A 174 -7.73 4.30 -9.15
N HIS A 175 -6.59 4.93 -9.28
CA HIS A 175 -5.28 4.32 -9.12
C HIS A 175 -4.32 5.32 -8.48
N ALA A 176 -3.17 4.83 -8.04
CA ALA A 176 -2.09 5.69 -7.60
C ALA A 176 -0.84 5.48 -8.43
N THR A 177 -0.08 6.55 -8.64
CA THR A 177 1.24 6.50 -9.26
C THR A 177 2.29 6.95 -8.26
N LEU A 178 3.39 6.21 -8.19
CA LEU A 178 4.53 6.48 -7.33
C LEU A 178 5.75 6.82 -8.19
N TRP A 179 6.21 8.07 -8.17
CA TRP A 179 7.46 8.48 -8.81
C TRP A 179 8.58 8.51 -7.79
N LEU A 180 9.72 7.93 -8.16
CA LEU A 180 10.93 7.88 -7.34
C LEU A 180 11.97 8.79 -7.98
N TYR A 181 12.36 9.85 -7.29
CA TYR A 181 13.28 10.85 -7.84
C TYR A 181 14.73 10.59 -7.40
N ALA A 182 15.67 11.01 -8.25
CA ALA A 182 17.10 10.80 -8.02
C ALA A 182 17.63 11.50 -6.75
N ASP A 183 16.93 12.50 -6.21
CA ASP A 183 17.25 13.15 -4.95
C ASP A 183 16.81 12.35 -3.71
N GLY A 184 16.09 11.25 -3.89
CA GLY A 184 15.53 10.42 -2.81
C GLY A 184 14.13 10.82 -2.37
N SER A 185 13.52 11.82 -3.02
CA SER A 185 12.12 12.16 -2.81
C SER A 185 11.19 11.22 -3.59
N VAL A 186 9.95 11.14 -3.13
CA VAL A 186 8.89 10.34 -3.74
C VAL A 186 7.67 11.22 -3.93
N VAL A 187 7.03 11.12 -5.10
CA VAL A 187 5.69 11.69 -5.30
C VAL A 187 4.70 10.55 -5.39
N LEU A 188 3.65 10.60 -4.58
CA LEU A 188 2.50 9.71 -4.63
C LEU A 188 1.29 10.51 -5.09
N ARG A 189 0.73 10.16 -6.25
CA ARG A 189 -0.48 10.79 -6.79
C ARG A 189 -1.62 9.80 -6.85
N TYR A 190 -2.75 10.18 -6.28
CA TYR A 190 -4.04 9.52 -6.45
C TYR A 190 -4.76 10.16 -7.62
N THR A 191 -5.18 9.33 -8.57
CA THR A 191 -5.93 9.73 -9.76
C THR A 191 -7.20 8.90 -9.78
N ASP A 192 -8.34 9.53 -10.00
CA ASP A 192 -9.58 8.78 -10.10
C ASP A 192 -9.66 7.98 -11.41
N TRP A 193 -10.73 7.21 -11.56
CA TRP A 193 -10.94 6.40 -12.76
C TRP A 193 -11.27 7.23 -14.03
N MET A 194 -11.60 8.52 -13.91
CA MET A 194 -11.80 9.44 -15.05
C MET A 194 -10.49 10.11 -15.49
N GLY A 195 -9.42 9.98 -14.68
CA GLY A 195 -8.13 10.60 -14.95
C GLY A 195 -7.89 11.91 -14.18
N ASP A 196 -8.82 12.33 -13.33
CA ASP A 196 -8.66 13.54 -12.52
C ASP A 196 -7.67 13.27 -11.39
N VAL A 197 -6.69 14.16 -11.23
CA VAL A 197 -5.81 14.12 -10.06
C VAL A 197 -6.63 14.51 -8.84
N ARG A 198 -6.65 13.64 -7.83
CA ARG A 198 -7.41 13.83 -6.59
C ARG A 198 -6.54 14.27 -5.43
N CYS A 199 -5.29 13.82 -5.43
CA CYS A 199 -4.30 14.19 -4.44
C CYS A 199 -2.90 13.92 -4.97
N GLU A 200 -1.97 14.83 -4.69
CA GLU A 200 -0.55 14.62 -4.88
C GLU A 200 0.19 14.90 -3.57
N ALA A 201 1.06 13.98 -3.18
CA ALA A 201 1.84 14.05 -1.96
C ALA A 201 3.33 13.87 -2.27
N THR A 202 4.14 14.82 -1.81
CA THR A 202 5.60 14.73 -1.87
C THR A 202 6.14 14.23 -0.53
N LEU A 203 6.86 13.12 -0.56
CA LEU A 203 7.46 12.46 0.60
C LEU A 203 8.97 12.57 0.50
N ALA A 204 9.65 12.94 1.58
CA ALA A 204 11.10 12.99 1.61
C ALA A 204 11.66 12.72 3.00
N ARG A 205 12.89 12.20 3.03
CA ARG A 205 13.65 11.99 4.27
C ARG A 205 13.95 13.32 4.97
N GLN A 206 13.86 13.34 6.29
CA GLN A 206 14.35 14.45 7.11
C GLN A 206 15.87 14.32 7.31
N GLY A 207 16.65 15.11 6.58
CA GLY A 207 18.11 14.97 6.55
C GLY A 207 18.54 13.59 6.02
N ASP A 208 19.79 13.20 6.29
CA ASP A 208 20.38 11.99 5.68
C ASP A 208 19.89 10.69 6.30
N ARG A 209 19.46 10.72 7.58
CA ARG A 209 19.10 9.52 8.35
C ARG A 209 17.77 9.63 9.11
N GLY A 210 17.07 10.75 9.02
CA GLY A 210 15.79 10.92 9.71
C GLY A 210 14.64 10.14 9.07
N PRO A 211 13.44 10.26 9.65
CA PRO A 211 12.25 9.62 9.10
C PRO A 211 11.85 10.23 7.75
N VAL A 212 11.17 9.45 6.93
CA VAL A 212 10.45 9.99 5.76
C VAL A 212 9.16 10.63 6.24
N THR A 213 8.90 11.84 5.76
CA THR A 213 7.72 12.63 6.13
C THR A 213 7.03 13.22 4.91
N LEU A 214 5.74 13.49 5.04
CA LEU A 214 4.98 14.29 4.08
C LEU A 214 5.50 15.73 4.08
N LYS A 215 6.03 16.20 2.95
CA LYS A 215 6.56 17.56 2.76
C LYS A 215 5.52 18.49 2.20
N GLN A 216 4.73 18.01 1.25
CA GLN A 216 3.70 18.76 0.57
C GLN A 216 2.52 17.84 0.28
N LEU A 217 1.32 18.40 0.38
CA LEU A 217 0.08 17.76 -0.01
C LEU A 217 -0.75 18.76 -0.80
N THR A 218 -1.08 18.42 -2.03
CA THR A 218 -1.93 19.22 -2.90
C THR A 218 -3.17 18.40 -3.19
N ALA A 219 -4.32 18.89 -2.73
CA ALA A 219 -5.61 18.32 -3.10
C ALA A 219 -5.92 18.67 -4.55
N GLY A 220 -6.45 17.72 -5.30
CA GLY A 220 -7.00 17.96 -6.62
C GLY A 220 -8.31 18.73 -6.55
N GLU A 221 -8.59 19.50 -7.59
CA GLU A 221 -9.85 20.23 -7.75
C GLU A 221 -11.04 19.28 -7.97
#